data_AF-A0A3G8C7B4-F1
#
_entry.id   AF-A0A3G8C7B4-F1
#
_cell.length_a   1.000
_cell.length_b   1.000
_cell.length_c   1.000
_cell.angle_alpha   90.00
_cell.angle_beta   90.00
_cell.angle_gamma   90.00
#
_symmetry.space_group_name_H-M   'P 1'
#
loop_
_entity.id
_entity.type
_entity.pdbx_description
1 polymer ?
#
loop_
_entity_poly.entity_id
_entity_poly.type
_entity_poly.pdbx_seq_one_letter_code
_entity_poly.pdbx_strand_id
1 'polypeptide(L)'
;MKPQKNRPLFEGSSLNTIGTSPVKYAICATLLLLLSGCLTMSGEYTVTAQDASGAPLTKLGTFTAEGHNIYPIRNAFCLNAPGATVIIRNARTGEELSSESPYHCR
;
A
#
# COMPACT_ATOMS: atom_id res chain seq x y z
N MET A 1 -26.35 -48.86 3.82
CA MET A 1 -27.50 -47.97 3.60
C MET A 1 -27.31 -46.72 4.47
N LYS A 2 -27.13 -45.52 3.91
CA LYS A 2 -26.94 -44.27 4.68
C LYS A 2 -28.28 -43.53 4.84
N PRO A 3 -28.57 -42.90 6.00
CA PRO A 3 -29.74 -42.03 6.15
C PRO A 3 -29.42 -40.58 5.71
N GLN A 4 -30.31 -39.99 4.91
CA GLN A 4 -30.28 -38.57 4.52
C GLN A 4 -31.18 -37.77 5.48
N LYS A 5 -30.56 -36.85 6.22
CA LYS A 5 -31.20 -35.98 7.21
C LYS A 5 -31.03 -34.51 6.79
N ASN A 6 -32.16 -33.83 6.62
CA ASN A 6 -32.44 -32.39 6.70
C ASN A 6 -31.68 -31.41 5.78
N ARG A 7 -32.42 -30.78 4.85
CA ARG A 7 -32.26 -29.34 4.55
C ARG A 7 -33.63 -28.66 4.61
N PRO A 8 -33.81 -27.61 5.44
CA PRO A 8 -35.01 -26.81 5.40
C PRO A 8 -35.01 -25.86 4.19
N LEU A 9 -36.14 -25.88 3.49
CA LEU A 9 -36.86 -24.76 2.90
C LEU A 9 -36.21 -23.38 3.16
N PHE A 10 -35.67 -22.75 2.13
CA PHE A 10 -35.53 -21.30 2.09
C PHE A 10 -36.74 -20.73 1.33
N GLU A 11 -37.68 -20.30 2.16
CA GLU A 11 -38.60 -19.17 2.05
C GLU A 11 -38.51 -18.36 0.76
N GLY A 12 -39.67 -18.21 0.12
CA GLY A 12 -39.83 -17.47 -1.11
C GLY A 12 -39.58 -15.97 -0.96
N SER A 13 -39.21 -15.35 -2.06
CA SER A 13 -39.46 -13.94 -2.30
C SER A 13 -39.67 -13.76 -3.79
N SER A 14 -40.93 -13.45 -4.15
CA SER A 14 -41.35 -13.00 -5.47
C SER A 14 -40.39 -11.95 -6.00
N LEU A 15 -39.61 -12.31 -7.02
CA LEU A 15 -38.94 -11.35 -7.88
C LEU A 15 -39.98 -10.80 -8.85
N ASN A 16 -40.51 -9.64 -8.48
CA ASN A 16 -41.31 -8.79 -9.36
C ASN A 16 -40.52 -8.52 -10.65
N THR A 17 -41.12 -8.94 -11.76
CA THR A 17 -40.75 -8.55 -13.12
C THR A 17 -40.84 -7.03 -13.25
N ILE A 18 -39.71 -6.34 -13.16
CA ILE A 18 -39.60 -4.94 -13.57
C ILE A 18 -38.74 -4.95 -14.83
N GLY A 19 -39.34 -4.58 -15.96
CA GLY A 19 -38.66 -4.48 -17.24
C GLY A 19 -37.50 -3.50 -17.16
N THR A 20 -36.28 -4.02 -17.18
CA THR A 20 -35.05 -3.22 -17.17
C THR A 20 -34.39 -3.29 -18.54
N SER A 21 -34.40 -2.19 -19.27
CA SER A 21 -33.53 -1.97 -20.42
C SER A 21 -32.06 -2.04 -19.98
N PRO A 22 -31.20 -2.84 -20.65
CA PRO A 22 -29.85 -3.18 -20.17
C PRO A 22 -28.86 -2.00 -20.16
N VAL A 23 -29.24 -0.88 -20.75
CA VAL A 23 -28.33 0.26 -21.01
C VAL A 23 -28.15 1.15 -19.77
N LYS A 24 -29.13 1.20 -18.86
CA LYS A 24 -29.08 2.10 -17.68
C LYS A 24 -28.12 1.62 -16.59
N TYR A 25 -28.01 0.31 -16.38
CA TYR A 25 -27.13 -0.26 -15.36
C TYR A 25 -25.66 -0.29 -15.78
N ALA A 26 -25.38 -0.29 -17.09
CA ALA A 26 -24.02 -0.23 -17.62
C ALA A 26 -23.32 1.11 -17.31
N ILE A 27 -24.07 2.21 -17.24
CA ILE A 27 -23.52 3.56 -16.97
C ILE A 27 -23.13 3.71 -15.48
N CYS A 28 -23.83 3.05 -14.56
CA CYS A 28 -23.47 3.08 -13.14
C CYS A 28 -22.24 2.22 -12.82
N ALA A 29 -22.05 1.10 -13.53
CA ALA A 29 -20.90 0.22 -13.31
C ALA A 29 -19.57 0.86 -13.73
N THR A 30 -19.55 1.67 -14.79
CA THR A 30 -18.35 2.37 -15.26
C THR A 30 -17.94 3.52 -14.33
N LEU A 31 -18.89 4.15 -13.63
CA LEU A 31 -18.59 5.22 -12.67
C LEU A 31 -17.89 4.70 -11.40
N LEU A 32 -18.17 3.46 -10.99
CA LEU A 32 -17.52 2.81 -9.83
C LEU A 32 -16.07 2.37 -10.13
N LEU A 33 -15.74 2.07 -11.39
CA LEU A 33 -14.38 1.68 -11.81
C LEU A 33 -13.41 2.87 -11.92
N LEU A 34 -13.92 4.09 -12.10
CA LEU A 34 -13.09 5.31 -12.15
C LEU A 34 -12.66 5.80 -10.75
N LEU A 35 -13.21 5.20 -9.68
CA LEU A 35 -12.85 5.48 -8.29
C LEU A 35 -11.74 4.55 -7.75
N SER A 36 -11.08 3.76 -8.61
CA SER A 36 -9.74 3.24 -8.29
C SER A 36 -8.76 4.42 -8.35
N GLY A 37 -8.79 5.23 -7.29
CA GLY A 37 -8.00 6.44 -7.15
C GLY A 37 -6.53 6.18 -7.44
N CYS A 38 -5.88 7.17 -8.03
CA CYS A 38 -4.43 7.20 -8.16
C CYS A 38 -3.83 7.08 -6.75
N LEU A 39 -3.33 5.90 -6.40
CA LEU A 39 -2.53 5.66 -5.20
C LEU A 39 -1.16 6.34 -5.39
N THR A 40 -1.15 7.65 -5.52
CA THR A 40 0.08 8.41 -5.39
C THR A 40 0.46 8.30 -3.93
N MET A 41 1.56 7.62 -3.64
CA MET A 41 2.16 7.60 -2.31
C MET A 41 2.44 9.04 -1.95
N SER A 42 1.59 9.63 -1.12
CA SER A 42 1.56 11.05 -0.80
C SER A 42 1.81 11.17 0.69
N GLY A 43 3.00 11.62 1.02
CA GLY A 43 3.51 11.65 2.39
C GLY A 43 4.93 12.17 2.38
N GLU A 44 5.29 12.93 3.40
CA GLU A 44 6.66 13.38 3.62
C GLU A 44 7.34 12.36 4.52
N TYR A 45 8.48 11.85 4.09
CA TYR A 45 9.23 10.82 4.77
C TYR A 45 10.66 11.27 5.02
N THR A 46 11.14 11.01 6.22
CA THR A 46 12.53 11.17 6.62
C THR A 46 13.29 9.88 6.35
N VAL A 47 14.36 9.98 5.57
CA VAL A 47 15.25 8.89 5.20
C VAL A 47 16.57 9.08 5.93
N THR A 48 16.97 8.08 6.72
CA THR A 48 18.25 8.02 7.42
C THR A 48 18.98 6.72 7.09
N ALA A 49 20.29 6.71 7.22
CA ALA A 49 21.09 5.49 7.04
C ALA A 49 21.74 5.11 8.36
N GLN A 50 21.80 3.81 8.63
CA GLN A 50 22.52 3.21 9.75
C GLN A 50 23.59 2.27 9.21
N ASP A 51 24.74 2.18 9.87
CA ASP A 51 25.78 1.24 9.50
C ASP A 51 25.45 -0.21 9.93
N ALA A 52 26.34 -1.15 9.65
CA ALA A 52 26.16 -2.57 10.01
C ALA A 52 26.09 -2.81 11.54
N SER A 53 26.53 -1.85 12.36
CA SER A 53 26.41 -1.90 13.82
C SER A 53 25.11 -1.28 14.34
N GLY A 54 24.29 -0.69 13.45
CA GLY A 54 23.09 0.04 13.81
C GLY A 54 23.34 1.48 14.25
N ALA A 55 24.55 2.01 14.06
CA ALA A 55 24.84 3.41 14.37
C ALA A 55 24.42 4.32 13.22
N PRO A 56 23.81 5.49 13.49
CA PRO A 56 23.40 6.42 12.44
C PRO A 56 24.59 6.98 11.68
N LEU A 57 24.54 6.89 10.34
CA LEU A 57 25.55 7.42 9.43
C LEU A 57 25.38 8.94 9.24
N THR A 58 25.85 9.71 10.21
CA THR A 58 25.76 11.18 10.20
C THR A 58 26.43 11.84 8.99
N LYS A 59 27.41 11.17 8.35
CA LYS A 59 28.04 11.61 7.09
C LYS A 59 27.07 11.70 5.93
N LEU A 60 26.06 10.83 5.89
CA LEU A 60 24.98 10.88 4.89
C LEU A 60 23.88 11.84 5.30
N GLY A 61 23.82 12.25 6.56
CA GLY A 61 22.80 13.15 7.07
C GLY A 61 21.39 12.54 7.04
N THR A 62 20.42 13.42 7.18
CA THR A 62 19.00 13.10 7.19
C THR A 62 18.33 13.84 6.04
N PHE A 63 17.60 13.12 5.21
CA PHE A 63 16.89 13.71 4.07
C PHE A 63 15.39 13.56 4.23
N THR A 64 14.63 14.58 3.84
CA THR A 64 13.18 14.46 3.68
C THR A 64 12.85 14.30 2.20
N ALA A 65 11.95 13.39 1.90
CA ALA A 65 11.45 13.13 0.56
C ALA A 65 9.95 12.92 0.59
N GLU A 66 9.29 13.41 -0.47
CA GLU A 66 7.86 13.21 -0.65
C GLU A 66 7.59 12.02 -1.56
N GLY A 67 6.71 11.13 -1.12
CA GLY A 67 6.19 10.04 -1.93
C GLY A 67 7.27 9.15 -2.54
N HIS A 68 7.29 9.06 -3.87
CA HIS A 68 8.25 8.23 -4.60
C HIS A 68 9.68 8.79 -4.62
N ASN A 69 9.91 10.03 -4.16
CA ASN A 69 11.26 10.59 -4.10
C ASN A 69 12.14 9.93 -3.03
N ILE A 70 11.58 9.06 -2.18
CA ILE A 70 12.36 8.24 -1.24
C ILE A 70 13.29 7.24 -1.96
N TYR A 71 12.88 6.73 -3.13
CA TYR A 71 13.64 5.72 -3.86
C TYR A 71 15.00 6.21 -4.39
N PRO A 72 15.09 7.36 -5.08
CA PRO A 72 16.39 7.88 -5.52
C PRO A 72 17.31 8.23 -4.34
N ILE A 73 16.77 8.75 -3.23
CA ILE A 73 17.57 9.06 -2.03
C ILE A 73 18.11 7.78 -1.40
N ARG A 74 17.27 6.75 -1.24
CA ARG A 74 17.69 5.43 -0.76
C ARG A 74 18.80 4.85 -1.64
N ASN A 75 18.66 4.95 -2.96
CA ASN A 75 19.69 4.49 -3.89
C ASN A 75 21.00 5.28 -3.71
N ALA A 76 20.94 6.60 -3.55
CA ALA A 76 22.11 7.43 -3.28
C ALA A 76 22.80 7.03 -1.96
N PHE A 77 22.04 6.72 -0.91
CA PHE A 77 22.61 6.20 0.34
C PHE A 77 23.36 4.88 0.15
N CYS A 78 22.78 3.95 -0.61
CA CYS A 78 23.44 2.67 -0.87
C CYS A 78 24.70 2.80 -1.74
N LEU A 79 24.75 3.77 -2.67
CA LEU A 79 25.96 4.05 -3.44
C LEU A 79 27.10 4.61 -2.59
N ASN A 80 26.77 5.39 -1.55
CA ASN A 80 27.77 6.00 -0.67
C ASN A 80 28.15 5.12 0.53
N ALA A 81 27.27 4.22 0.96
CA ALA A 81 27.48 3.30 2.07
C ALA A 81 26.95 1.89 1.72
N PRO A 82 27.74 1.09 0.98
CA PRO A 82 27.40 -0.31 0.71
C PRO A 82 27.35 -1.09 2.03
N GLY A 83 26.30 -1.90 2.23
CA GLY A 83 26.04 -2.64 3.47
C GLY A 83 25.37 -1.84 4.60
N ALA A 84 25.03 -0.56 4.38
CA ALA A 84 24.21 0.20 5.31
C ALA A 84 22.73 -0.26 5.29
N THR A 85 22.01 0.05 6.36
CA THR A 85 20.56 -0.12 6.45
C THR A 85 19.89 1.24 6.42
N VAL A 86 19.07 1.48 5.40
CA VAL A 86 18.27 2.69 5.24
C VAL A 86 16.96 2.53 5.99
N ILE A 87 16.67 3.50 6.87
CA ILE A 87 15.42 3.58 7.62
C ILE A 87 14.60 4.74 7.08
N ILE A 88 13.31 4.47 6.83
CA ILE A 88 12.38 5.46 6.30
C ILE A 88 11.27 5.64 7.31
N ARG A 89 11.08 6.87 7.79
CA ARG A 89 10.06 7.24 8.77
C ARG A 89 9.15 8.32 8.20
N ASN A 90 7.89 8.34 8.60
CA ASN A 90 7.00 9.45 8.31
C ASN A 90 7.50 10.70 9.03
N ALA A 91 7.68 11.82 8.32
CA ALA A 91 8.21 13.05 8.90
C ALA A 91 7.25 13.69 9.93
N ARG A 92 5.94 13.42 9.83
CA ARG A 92 4.92 13.96 10.75
C ARG A 92 4.72 13.09 11.98
N THR A 93 4.62 11.78 11.81
CA THR A 93 4.31 10.86 12.92
C THR A 93 5.55 10.23 13.54
N GLY A 94 6.69 10.24 12.84
CA GLY A 94 7.92 9.56 13.24
C GLY A 94 7.86 8.03 13.11
N GLU A 95 6.73 7.50 12.64
CA GLU A 95 6.50 6.07 12.45
C GLU A 95 7.33 5.52 11.29
N GLU A 96 7.88 4.34 11.48
CA GLU A 96 8.64 3.68 10.43
C GLU A 96 7.71 3.17 9.33
N LEU A 97 8.07 3.45 8.08
CA LEU A 97 7.31 3.01 6.92
C LEU A 97 7.66 1.55 6.63
N SER A 98 6.92 0.62 7.23
CA SER A 98 7.20 -0.83 7.13
C SER A 98 7.14 -1.41 5.71
N SER A 99 6.52 -0.72 4.76
CA SER A 99 6.50 -1.14 3.36
C SER A 99 7.85 -0.93 2.64
N GLU A 100 8.68 0.00 3.12
CA GLU A 100 9.93 0.41 2.48
C GLU A 100 11.16 0.36 3.41
N SER A 101 10.93 0.20 4.71
CA SER A 101 11.93 0.16 5.77
C SER A 101 11.76 -1.10 6.63
N PRO A 102 12.85 -1.72 7.10
CA PRO A 102 14.26 -1.38 6.85
C PRO A 102 14.75 -1.89 5.49
N TYR A 103 15.51 -1.06 4.76
CA TYR A 103 16.12 -1.45 3.48
C TYR A 103 17.61 -1.68 3.62
N HIS A 104 18.07 -2.88 3.32
CA HIS A 104 19.49 -3.24 3.39
C HIS A 104 20.16 -3.01 2.04
N CYS A 105 21.14 -2.10 2.01
CA CYS A 105 21.96 -1.85 0.84
C CYS A 105 22.82 -3.07 0.53
N ARG A 106 22.89 -3.45 -0.74
CA ARG A 106 23.67 -4.58 -1.24
C ARG A 106 24.98 -4.13 -1.86
#